data_AF-A0A239IA03-F1
#
_entry.id   AF-A0A239IA03-F1
#
_cell.length_a   1.000
_cell.length_b   1.000
_cell.length_c   1.000
_cell.angle_alpha   90.00
_cell.angle_beta   90.00
_cell.angle_gamma   90.00
#
_symmetry.space_group_name_H-M   'P 1'
#
loop_
_entity.id
_entity.type
_entity.pdbx_description
1 polymer ?
#
loop_
_entity_poly.entity_id
_entity_poly.type
_entity_poly.pdbx_seq_one_letter_code
_entity_poly.pdbx_strand_id
1 'polypeptide(L)'
;MIRVESLMGDIGWYGKIPSAGDFVGRRLAPELEDSWVDWCDAGLLRLRQDGHGFAAEQRLWNFVLPLQRPRPQLLIGCLLAGSDRVGRRYPLCALRSCTAMDWARLSPAVLAAWFARLGSLLRQGLHERWAVEALDHALLTLDSRQEAAAALPALGECIAGGASSYWWRWLDDGPGVDLLHHCGEPDVALFIRLFGNAGEGDRP
;
A
#
# COMPACT_ATOMS: atom_id res chain seq x y z
N MET A 1 13.43 -17.44 14.73
CA MET A 1 13.05 -16.71 13.51
C MET A 1 12.76 -15.27 13.91
N ILE A 2 13.37 -14.29 13.25
CA ILE A 2 13.19 -12.87 13.60
C ILE A 2 11.80 -12.41 13.14
N ARG A 3 11.08 -11.68 14.01
CA ARG A 3 9.73 -11.17 13.76
C ARG A 3 9.77 -9.78 13.13
N VAL A 4 8.86 -9.50 12.19
CA VAL A 4 8.70 -8.17 11.55
C VAL A 4 8.35 -7.12 12.61
N GLU A 5 7.47 -7.48 13.54
CA GLU A 5 6.96 -6.62 14.60
C GLU A 5 8.04 -6.18 15.59
N SER A 6 9.11 -6.97 15.75
CA SER A 6 10.22 -6.65 16.66
C SER A 6 11.30 -5.78 16.03
N LEU A 7 11.27 -5.57 14.71
CA LEU A 7 12.30 -4.84 13.97
C LEU A 7 11.79 -3.52 13.35
N MET A 8 10.50 -3.23 13.43
CA MET A 8 9.87 -2.16 12.65
C MET A 8 8.92 -1.33 13.51
N GLY A 9 8.80 -0.03 13.22
CA GLY A 9 7.89 0.88 13.94
C GLY A 9 6.42 0.55 13.71
N ASP A 10 5.49 1.05 14.52
CA ASP A 10 4.06 0.70 14.42
C ASP A 10 3.45 0.95 13.03
N ILE A 11 2.37 0.25 12.70
CA ILE A 11 1.61 0.48 11.47
C ILE A 11 0.79 1.77 11.62
N GLY A 12 1.07 2.71 10.72
CA GLY A 12 0.25 3.88 10.45
C GLY A 12 -0.64 3.65 9.24
N TRP A 13 -1.77 4.34 9.16
CA TRP A 13 -2.69 4.26 8.03
C TRP A 13 -3.44 5.56 7.82
N TYR A 14 -3.85 5.82 6.59
CA TYR A 14 -4.62 7.00 6.19
C TYR A 14 -5.47 6.71 4.96
N GLY A 15 -6.68 7.26 4.91
CA GLY A 15 -7.51 7.27 3.71
C GLY A 15 -9.00 7.25 4.01
N LYS A 16 -9.76 6.65 3.10
CA LYS A 16 -11.22 6.51 3.24
C LYS A 16 -11.63 5.06 3.49
N ILE A 17 -12.56 4.89 4.43
CA ILE A 17 -13.18 3.60 4.73
C ILE A 17 -14.71 3.71 4.72
N PRO A 18 -15.46 2.64 4.39
CA PRO A 18 -16.91 2.70 4.22
C PRO A 18 -17.71 3.07 5.48
N SER A 19 -17.10 2.95 6.67
CA SER A 19 -17.73 3.30 7.95
C SER A 19 -17.58 4.77 8.33
N ALA A 20 -16.67 5.51 7.68
CA ALA A 20 -16.39 6.92 7.95
C ALA A 20 -16.95 7.83 6.84
N GLY A 21 -17.41 9.04 7.22
CA GLY A 21 -17.88 10.05 6.28
C GLY A 21 -16.78 10.98 5.76
N ASP A 22 -15.59 10.93 6.36
CA ASP A 22 -14.45 11.78 6.03
C ASP A 22 -13.15 10.95 6.05
N PHE A 23 -12.02 11.59 5.78
CA PHE A 23 -10.70 10.99 5.90
C PHE A 23 -10.41 10.57 7.35
N VAL A 24 -9.74 9.43 7.50
CA VAL A 24 -9.32 8.93 8.79
C VAL A 24 -7.87 8.47 8.68
N GLY A 25 -7.08 8.82 9.68
CA GLY A 25 -5.71 8.34 9.81
C GLY A 25 -5.33 8.04 11.26
N ARG A 26 -4.33 7.18 11.42
CA ARG A 26 -3.71 6.83 12.70
C ARG A 26 -2.21 6.63 12.50
N ARG A 27 -1.40 7.21 13.39
CA ARG A 27 0.06 6.97 13.49
C ARG A 27 0.84 7.17 12.19
N LEU A 28 0.37 8.07 11.32
CA LEU A 28 1.17 8.58 10.21
C LEU A 28 1.82 9.89 10.64
N ALA A 29 3.11 10.06 10.35
CA ALA A 29 3.78 11.33 10.61
C ALA A 29 3.13 12.43 9.72
N PRO A 30 2.86 13.64 10.23
CA PRO A 30 2.15 14.67 9.47
C PRO A 30 2.78 14.96 8.10
N GLU A 31 4.11 15.04 8.01
CA GLU A 31 4.77 15.34 6.74
C GLU A 31 4.62 14.21 5.71
N LEU A 32 4.49 12.97 6.17
CA LEU A 32 4.23 11.83 5.31
C LEU A 32 2.76 11.77 4.89
N GLU A 33 1.84 12.14 5.78
CA GLU A 33 0.42 12.28 5.48
C GLU A 33 0.20 13.33 4.39
N ASP A 34 0.76 14.54 4.57
CA ASP A 34 0.66 15.63 3.60
C ASP A 34 1.19 15.21 2.21
N SER A 35 2.38 14.61 2.17
CA SER A 35 2.97 14.11 0.91
C SER A 35 2.08 13.06 0.23
N TRP A 36 1.42 12.21 1.02
CA TRP A 36 0.53 11.17 0.50
C TRP A 36 -0.78 11.74 -0.02
N VAL A 37 -1.34 12.72 0.69
CA VAL A 37 -2.54 13.48 0.30
C VAL A 37 -2.29 14.20 -1.02
N ASP A 38 -1.23 14.99 -1.10
CA ASP A 38 -0.87 15.74 -2.31
C ASP A 38 -0.74 14.82 -3.53
N TRP A 39 -0.04 13.69 -3.37
CA TRP A 39 0.13 12.70 -4.44
C TRP A 39 -1.20 12.09 -4.88
N CYS A 40 -2.05 11.70 -3.92
CA CYS A 40 -3.33 11.07 -4.20
C CYS A 40 -4.34 12.03 -4.84
N ASP A 41 -4.40 13.27 -4.35
CA ASP A 41 -5.29 14.30 -4.90
C ASP A 41 -4.88 14.70 -6.32
N ALA A 42 -3.58 14.88 -6.58
CA ALA A 42 -3.07 15.16 -7.92
C ALA A 42 -3.39 14.01 -8.90
N GLY A 43 -3.22 12.76 -8.46
CA GLY A 43 -3.54 11.58 -9.25
C GLY A 43 -5.04 11.43 -9.55
N LEU A 44 -5.89 11.63 -8.55
CA LEU A 44 -7.35 11.60 -8.73
C LEU A 44 -7.85 12.71 -9.65
N LEU A 45 -7.29 13.92 -9.52
CA LEU A 45 -7.59 15.03 -10.43
C LEU A 45 -7.23 14.65 -11.86
N ARG A 46 -6.04 14.07 -12.07
CA ARG A 46 -5.60 13.68 -13.40
C ARG A 46 -6.46 12.58 -14.02
N LEU A 47 -6.84 11.56 -13.26
CA LEU A 47 -7.76 10.51 -13.74
C LEU A 47 -9.08 11.12 -14.23
N ARG A 48 -9.64 12.09 -13.50
CA ARG A 48 -10.88 12.77 -13.92
C ARG A 48 -10.69 13.59 -15.20
N GLN A 49 -9.57 14.29 -15.33
CA GLN A 49 -9.24 15.10 -16.52
C GLN A 49 -9.06 14.23 -17.77
N ASP A 50 -8.42 13.08 -17.61
CA ASP A 50 -8.16 12.14 -18.71
C ASP A 50 -9.41 11.27 -19.03
N GLY A 51 -10.52 11.43 -18.31
CA GLY A 51 -11.74 10.63 -18.49
C GLY A 51 -11.59 9.17 -18.04
N HIS A 52 -10.55 8.86 -17.27
CA HIS A 52 -10.29 7.53 -16.75
C HIS A 52 -11.13 7.22 -15.50
N GLY A 53 -11.51 5.95 -15.36
CA GLY A 53 -12.13 5.46 -14.14
C GLY A 53 -11.10 5.28 -13.03
N PHE A 54 -11.52 5.48 -11.78
CA PHE A 54 -10.76 4.96 -10.63
C PHE A 54 -10.96 3.44 -10.54
N ALA A 55 -9.90 2.74 -10.15
CA ALA A 55 -9.85 1.29 -10.01
C ALA A 55 -11.04 0.73 -9.22
N ALA A 56 -11.41 -0.50 -9.55
CA ALA A 56 -12.40 -1.24 -8.79
C ALA A 56 -11.97 -1.33 -7.31
N GLU A 57 -12.95 -1.26 -6.42
CA GLU A 57 -12.74 -1.44 -4.98
C GLU A 57 -12.00 -2.76 -4.74
N GLN A 58 -11.14 -2.76 -3.72
CA GLN A 58 -10.28 -3.88 -3.35
C GLN A 58 -9.08 -4.17 -4.26
N ARG A 59 -8.81 -3.36 -5.31
CA ARG A 59 -7.49 -3.38 -5.97
C ARG A 59 -6.42 -2.98 -4.96
N LEU A 60 -5.58 -3.94 -4.60
CA LEU A 60 -4.53 -3.80 -3.60
C LEU A 60 -3.14 -3.85 -4.25
N TRP A 61 -2.31 -2.89 -3.91
CA TRP A 61 -0.89 -2.85 -4.23
C TRP A 61 -0.08 -2.93 -2.94
N ASN A 62 0.80 -3.91 -2.84
CA ASN A 62 1.88 -3.91 -1.87
C ASN A 62 2.99 -2.99 -2.37
N PHE A 63 3.78 -2.40 -1.48
CA PHE A 63 4.88 -1.55 -1.89
C PHE A 63 6.08 -1.58 -0.95
N VAL A 64 7.22 -1.23 -1.53
CA VAL A 64 8.44 -0.79 -0.84
C VAL A 64 8.90 0.51 -1.47
N LEU A 65 9.06 1.55 -0.66
CA LEU A 65 9.41 2.90 -1.08
C LEU A 65 10.58 3.41 -0.22
N PRO A 66 11.76 3.64 -0.81
CA PRO A 66 12.86 4.31 -0.13
C PRO A 66 12.60 5.81 0.08
N LEU A 67 12.80 6.30 1.30
CA LEU A 67 12.80 7.72 1.63
C LEU A 67 14.22 8.24 1.71
N GLN A 68 14.54 9.19 0.82
CA GLN A 68 15.82 9.88 0.76
C GLN A 68 15.83 11.03 1.78
N ARG A 69 16.00 10.70 3.06
CA ARG A 69 16.13 11.65 4.19
C ARG A 69 17.54 11.55 4.80
N PRO A 70 17.97 12.49 5.66
CA PRO A 70 19.29 12.42 6.32
C PRO A 70 19.58 11.09 7.01
N ARG A 71 18.52 10.36 7.40
CA ARG A 71 18.56 8.94 7.75
C ARG A 71 17.68 8.17 6.77
N PRO A 72 18.26 7.43 5.81
CA PRO A 72 17.50 6.65 4.85
C PRO A 72 16.60 5.62 5.54
N GLN A 73 15.35 5.56 5.11
CA GLN A 73 14.36 4.60 5.60
C GLN A 73 13.62 3.98 4.42
N LEU A 74 12.99 2.84 4.67
CA LEU A 74 12.03 2.22 3.76
C LEU A 74 10.65 2.38 4.37
N LEU A 75 9.71 2.89 3.58
CA LEU A 75 8.30 2.69 3.83
C LEU A 75 7.87 1.40 3.15
N ILE A 76 7.22 0.53 3.90
CA ILE A 76 6.62 -0.68 3.36
C ILE A 76 5.17 -0.75 3.77
N GLY A 77 4.30 -1.24 2.88
CA GLY A 77 2.87 -1.23 3.16
C GLY A 77 2.00 -1.71 2.03
N CYS A 78 0.71 -1.50 2.20
CA CYS A 78 -0.31 -1.76 1.19
C CYS A 78 -1.09 -0.48 0.89
N LEU A 79 -1.53 -0.35 -0.35
CA LEU A 79 -2.41 0.70 -0.85
C LEU A 79 -3.61 0.05 -1.52
N LEU A 80 -4.81 0.42 -1.09
CA LEU A 80 -6.06 -0.22 -1.47
C LEU A 80 -7.04 0.78 -2.07
N ALA A 81 -7.61 0.48 -3.23
CA ALA A 81 -8.72 1.25 -3.78
C ALA A 81 -9.95 1.14 -2.86
N GLY A 82 -10.36 2.25 -2.23
CA GLY A 82 -11.47 2.31 -1.29
C GLY A 82 -12.46 3.44 -1.56
N SER A 83 -13.40 3.61 -0.63
CA SER A 83 -14.40 4.67 -0.64
C SER A 83 -14.85 5.01 0.78
N ASP A 84 -15.42 6.21 0.96
CA ASP A 84 -16.13 6.54 2.21
C ASP A 84 -17.58 6.03 2.21
N ARG A 85 -18.30 6.33 3.30
CA ARG A 85 -19.71 5.97 3.53
C ARG A 85 -20.67 6.42 2.43
N VAL A 86 -20.35 7.49 1.70
CA VAL A 86 -21.20 8.02 0.61
C VAL A 86 -20.69 7.61 -0.78
N GLY A 87 -19.67 6.76 -0.85
CA GLY A 87 -19.14 6.21 -2.10
C GLY A 87 -18.10 7.09 -2.81
N ARG A 88 -17.59 8.16 -2.17
CA ARG A 88 -16.49 8.93 -2.78
C ARG A 88 -15.21 8.11 -2.71
N ARG A 89 -14.69 7.76 -3.89
CA ARG A 89 -13.51 6.91 -4.07
C ARG A 89 -12.23 7.63 -3.68
N TYR A 90 -11.37 6.94 -2.93
CA TYR A 90 -10.05 7.41 -2.51
C TYR A 90 -9.20 6.23 -2.02
N PRO A 91 -7.86 6.23 -2.21
CA PRO A 91 -7.02 5.16 -1.69
C PRO A 91 -6.97 5.07 -0.15
N LEU A 92 -6.92 3.86 0.39
CA LEU A 92 -6.54 3.60 1.78
C LEU A 92 -5.10 3.07 1.81
N CYS A 93 -4.20 3.74 2.53
CA CYS A 93 -2.85 3.27 2.76
C CYS A 93 -2.70 2.73 4.19
N ALA A 94 -1.93 1.65 4.34
CA ALA A 94 -1.40 1.24 5.63
C ALA A 94 0.07 0.86 5.46
N LEU A 95 0.93 1.43 6.29
CA LEU A 95 2.37 1.37 6.11
C LEU A 95 3.11 1.41 7.44
N ARG A 96 4.38 1.04 7.40
CA ARG A 96 5.32 1.27 8.49
C ARG A 96 6.70 1.55 7.94
N SER A 97 7.56 2.13 8.78
CA SER A 97 8.95 2.42 8.44
C SER A 97 9.92 1.36 8.99
N CYS A 98 10.97 1.06 8.23
CA CYS A 98 12.13 0.30 8.70
C CYS A 98 13.42 0.81 8.08
N THR A 99 14.56 0.32 8.59
CA THR A 99 15.85 0.53 7.92
C THR A 99 16.08 -0.51 6.84
N ALA A 100 16.96 -0.21 5.88
CA ALA A 100 17.43 -1.20 4.90
C ALA A 100 18.07 -2.43 5.57
N MET A 101 18.69 -2.24 6.75
CA MET A 101 19.26 -3.33 7.53
C MET A 101 18.17 -4.23 8.13
N ASP A 102 17.07 -3.66 8.64
CA ASP A 102 15.95 -4.44 9.16
C ASP A 102 15.29 -5.26 8.06
N TRP A 103 15.08 -4.65 6.89
CA TRP A 103 14.57 -5.32 5.70
C TRP A 103 15.45 -6.51 5.29
N ALA A 104 16.77 -6.32 5.21
CA ALA A 104 17.72 -7.36 4.82
C ALA A 104 17.81 -8.53 5.82
N ARG A 105 17.39 -8.32 7.08
CA ARG A 105 17.36 -9.37 8.11
C ARG A 105 16.11 -10.25 8.05
N LEU A 106 15.06 -9.81 7.37
CA LEU A 106 13.81 -10.56 7.24
C LEU A 106 13.89 -11.54 6.08
N SER A 107 13.40 -12.76 6.27
CA SER A 107 13.34 -13.73 5.18
C SER A 107 12.22 -13.33 4.19
N PRO A 108 12.36 -13.64 2.89
CA PRO A 108 11.31 -13.38 1.90
C PRO A 108 9.96 -14.01 2.28
N ALA A 109 9.96 -15.19 2.91
CA ALA A 109 8.74 -15.84 3.37
C ALA A 109 8.02 -15.05 4.49
N VAL A 110 8.77 -14.50 5.44
CA VAL A 110 8.22 -13.67 6.52
C VAL A 110 7.66 -12.35 5.97
N LEU A 111 8.36 -11.73 5.03
CA LEU A 111 7.87 -10.52 4.35
C LEU A 111 6.59 -10.82 3.55
N ALA A 112 6.57 -11.90 2.77
CA ALA A 112 5.38 -12.31 2.02
C ALA A 112 4.17 -12.53 2.94
N ALA A 113 4.36 -13.26 4.05
CA ALA A 113 3.35 -13.48 5.08
C ALA A 113 2.79 -12.16 5.63
N TRP A 114 3.66 -11.22 5.94
CA TRP A 114 3.29 -9.91 6.46
C TRP A 114 2.46 -9.11 5.45
N PHE A 115 2.92 -8.96 4.20
CA PHE A 115 2.16 -8.25 3.16
C PHE A 115 0.80 -8.92 2.88
N ALA A 116 0.77 -10.26 2.84
CA ALA A 116 -0.47 -11.01 2.61
C ALA A 116 -1.47 -10.77 3.74
N ARG A 117 -1.01 -10.78 5.00
CA ARG A 117 -1.86 -10.52 6.15
C ARG A 117 -2.34 -9.08 6.20
N LEU A 118 -1.46 -8.11 5.97
CA LEU A 118 -1.82 -6.69 5.93
C LEU A 118 -2.89 -6.45 4.86
N GLY A 119 -2.66 -6.93 3.64
CA GLY A 119 -3.61 -6.73 2.56
C GLY A 119 -4.95 -7.44 2.78
N SER A 120 -4.93 -8.63 3.41
CA SER A 120 -6.15 -9.34 3.82
C SER A 120 -6.97 -8.53 4.82
N LEU A 121 -6.33 -7.97 5.86
CA LEU A 121 -7.01 -7.13 6.86
C LEU A 121 -7.62 -5.86 6.26
N LEU A 122 -6.91 -5.19 5.34
CA LEU A 122 -7.46 -4.00 4.68
C LEU A 122 -8.69 -4.35 3.82
N ARG A 123 -8.60 -5.42 3.03
CA ARG A 123 -9.73 -5.89 2.21
C ARG A 123 -10.92 -6.29 3.07
N GLN A 124 -10.68 -7.08 4.12
CA GLN A 124 -11.72 -7.50 5.06
C GLN A 124 -12.37 -6.30 5.75
N GLY A 125 -11.58 -5.34 6.24
CA GLY A 125 -12.09 -4.15 6.92
C GLY A 125 -12.96 -3.26 6.03
N LEU A 126 -12.60 -3.13 4.75
CA LEU A 126 -13.45 -2.44 3.76
C LEU A 126 -14.72 -3.23 3.45
N HIS A 127 -14.60 -4.51 3.16
CA HIS A 127 -15.72 -5.39 2.80
C HIS A 127 -16.75 -5.51 3.93
N GLU A 128 -16.30 -5.75 5.16
CA GLU A 128 -17.13 -5.88 6.36
C GLU A 128 -17.48 -4.54 7.00
N ARG A 129 -17.01 -3.41 6.42
CA ARG A 129 -17.28 -2.05 6.89
C ARG A 129 -16.93 -1.84 8.36
N TRP A 130 -15.76 -2.34 8.77
CA TRP A 130 -15.28 -2.20 10.14
C TRP A 130 -15.28 -0.75 10.59
N ALA A 131 -15.61 -0.53 11.88
CA ALA A 131 -15.40 0.75 12.52
C ALA A 131 -13.91 1.13 12.51
N VAL A 132 -13.63 2.44 12.62
CA VAL A 132 -12.27 2.98 12.63
C VAL A 132 -11.40 2.27 13.67
N GLU A 133 -11.93 2.08 14.88
CA GLU A 133 -11.25 1.47 16.01
C GLU A 133 -11.00 -0.03 15.78
N ALA A 134 -11.91 -0.72 15.09
CA ALA A 134 -11.77 -2.14 14.79
C ALA A 134 -10.67 -2.38 13.75
N LEU A 135 -10.63 -1.56 12.68
CA LEU A 135 -9.53 -1.59 11.71
C LEU A 135 -8.20 -1.26 12.38
N ASP A 136 -8.19 -0.21 13.22
CA ASP A 136 -6.98 0.21 13.93
C ASP A 136 -6.42 -0.90 14.83
N HIS A 137 -7.29 -1.53 15.60
CA HIS A 137 -6.92 -2.64 16.47
C HIS A 137 -6.41 -3.86 15.69
N ALA A 138 -7.05 -4.18 14.56
CA ALA A 138 -6.62 -5.28 13.70
C ALA A 138 -5.22 -5.04 13.11
N LEU A 139 -4.90 -3.80 12.73
CA LEU A 139 -3.58 -3.42 12.23
C LEU A 139 -2.52 -3.45 13.33
N LEU A 140 -2.84 -2.99 14.55
CA LEU A 140 -1.91 -3.03 15.69
C LEU A 140 -1.63 -4.45 16.18
N THR A 141 -2.58 -5.35 16.04
CA THR A 141 -2.46 -6.77 16.44
C THR A 141 -2.06 -7.67 15.27
N LEU A 142 -1.62 -7.09 14.15
CA LEU A 142 -1.17 -7.83 12.99
C LEU A 142 -0.05 -8.78 13.39
N ASP A 143 -0.36 -10.07 13.24
CA ASP A 143 0.53 -11.18 13.54
C ASP A 143 0.88 -11.90 12.26
N SER A 144 2.16 -11.88 11.87
CA SER A 144 2.65 -12.53 10.66
C SER A 144 3.01 -14.01 10.85
N ARG A 145 2.51 -14.69 11.90
CA ARG A 145 2.78 -16.12 12.16
C ARG A 145 2.28 -17.09 11.09
N GLN A 146 1.41 -16.64 10.19
CA GLN A 146 0.82 -17.48 9.16
C GLN A 146 1.66 -17.43 7.88
N GLU A 147 2.05 -18.58 7.34
CA GLU A 147 2.80 -18.64 6.08
C GLU A 147 1.99 -18.03 4.93
N ALA A 148 2.62 -17.18 4.11
CA ALA A 148 1.97 -16.70 2.90
C ALA A 148 1.85 -17.83 1.87
N ALA A 149 0.68 -17.91 1.25
CA ALA A 149 0.46 -18.77 0.09
C ALA A 149 1.23 -18.30 -1.16
N ALA A 150 1.60 -17.02 -1.22
CA ALA A 150 2.24 -16.41 -2.38
C ALA A 150 3.68 -15.96 -2.08
N ALA A 151 4.58 -16.12 -3.05
CA ALA A 151 5.96 -15.71 -2.92
C ALA A 151 6.10 -14.16 -2.94
N LEU A 152 7.09 -13.65 -2.21
CA LEU A 152 7.54 -12.27 -2.39
C LEU A 152 8.22 -12.18 -3.77
N PRO A 153 7.95 -11.14 -4.58
CA PRO A 153 8.74 -10.91 -5.77
C PRO A 153 10.23 -10.76 -5.43
N ALA A 154 11.11 -10.97 -6.41
CA ALA A 154 12.54 -10.80 -6.25
C ALA A 154 12.89 -9.30 -6.11
N LEU A 155 12.70 -8.75 -4.90
CA LEU A 155 12.95 -7.35 -4.55
C LEU A 155 14.40 -7.11 -4.06
N GLY A 156 15.20 -8.17 -3.93
CA GLY A 156 16.45 -8.18 -3.15
C GLY A 156 17.59 -7.31 -3.68
N GLU A 157 17.61 -6.99 -4.97
CA GLU A 157 18.66 -6.16 -5.59
C GLU A 157 18.25 -4.69 -5.78
N CYS A 158 16.98 -4.40 -5.49
CA CYS A 158 16.28 -3.21 -5.96
C CYS A 158 16.32 -2.04 -4.96
N ILE A 159 16.66 -2.31 -3.70
CA ILE A 159 16.64 -1.33 -2.59
C ILE A 159 18.06 -0.80 -2.28
N ALA A 160 19.07 -1.19 -3.07
CA ALA A 160 20.45 -0.74 -2.93
C ALA A 160 20.64 0.69 -3.49
N GLY A 161 20.24 1.70 -2.72
CA GLY A 161 20.80 3.06 -2.83
C GLY A 161 20.16 4.01 -3.85
N GLY A 162 19.02 3.67 -4.45
CA GLY A 162 18.28 4.54 -5.39
C GLY A 162 16.96 5.10 -4.86
N ALA A 163 16.37 6.05 -5.58
CA ALA A 163 15.00 6.56 -5.37
C ALA A 163 13.94 5.64 -6.02
N SER A 164 14.23 4.34 -6.15
CA SER A 164 13.36 3.38 -6.83
C SER A 164 12.35 2.79 -5.86
N SER A 165 11.06 2.92 -6.17
CA SER A 165 9.99 2.24 -5.46
C SER A 165 9.45 1.05 -6.26
N TYR A 166 8.96 0.05 -5.54
CA TYR A 166 8.45 -1.20 -6.09
C TYR A 166 7.06 -1.42 -5.58
N TRP A 167 6.15 -1.75 -6.49
CA TRP A 167 4.73 -1.91 -6.24
C TRP A 167 4.29 -3.21 -6.86
N TRP A 168 3.55 -4.04 -6.14
CA TRP A 168 3.11 -5.31 -6.72
C TRP A 168 1.76 -5.75 -6.21
N ARG A 169 1.09 -6.57 -7.02
CA ARG A 169 -0.12 -7.29 -6.64
C ARG A 169 0.03 -8.75 -7.01
N TRP A 170 -0.48 -9.63 -6.14
CA TRP A 170 -0.66 -11.04 -6.51
C TRP A 170 -1.84 -11.17 -7.46
N LEU A 171 -1.72 -12.03 -8.45
CA LEU A 171 -2.78 -12.34 -9.39
C LEU A 171 -3.66 -13.44 -8.80
N ASP A 172 -4.98 -13.34 -9.02
CA ASP A 172 -5.95 -14.28 -8.45
C ASP A 172 -5.88 -15.67 -9.15
N ASP A 173 -5.43 -15.69 -10.41
CA ASP A 173 -5.45 -16.89 -11.28
C ASP A 173 -4.11 -17.67 -11.33
N GLY A 174 -3.24 -17.56 -10.32
CA GLY A 174 -2.03 -18.38 -10.24
C GLY A 174 -0.90 -17.76 -9.42
N PRO A 175 0.32 -18.33 -9.45
CA PRO A 175 1.48 -17.83 -8.69
C PRO A 175 2.07 -16.52 -9.25
N GLY A 176 1.36 -15.86 -10.17
CA GLY A 176 1.82 -14.67 -10.86
C GLY A 176 1.75 -13.42 -9.99
N VAL A 177 2.63 -12.47 -10.29
CA VAL A 177 2.67 -11.15 -9.68
C VAL A 177 2.72 -10.11 -10.79
N ASP A 178 1.90 -9.07 -10.68
CA ASP A 178 2.07 -7.86 -11.48
C ASP A 178 2.99 -6.92 -10.69
N LEU A 179 4.19 -6.69 -11.22
CA LEU A 179 5.26 -5.94 -10.58
C LEU A 179 5.53 -4.66 -11.37
N LEU A 180 5.46 -3.57 -10.64
CA LEU A 180 5.69 -2.22 -11.10
C LEU A 180 6.93 -1.64 -10.41
N HIS A 181 7.92 -1.25 -11.22
CA HIS A 181 9.06 -0.44 -10.80
C HIS A 181 8.83 1.02 -11.19
N HIS A 182 9.11 1.93 -10.26
CA HIS A 182 9.05 3.38 -10.46
C HIS A 182 10.33 4.03 -9.95
N CYS A 183 10.88 4.97 -10.72
CA CYS A 183 12.09 5.71 -10.35
C CYS A 183 11.73 7.14 -9.98
N GLY A 184 12.17 7.58 -8.80
CA GLY A 184 11.86 8.90 -8.25
C GLY A 184 10.76 8.86 -7.19
N GLU A 185 10.36 10.04 -6.74
CA GLU A 185 9.24 10.18 -5.81
C GLU A 185 7.93 9.76 -6.47
N PRO A 186 6.92 9.31 -5.69
CA PRO A 186 5.60 9.02 -6.22
C PRO A 186 5.02 10.23 -6.97
N ASP A 187 4.66 10.01 -8.23
CA ASP A 187 4.12 11.04 -9.10
C ASP A 187 2.77 10.64 -9.70
N VAL A 188 2.16 11.57 -10.44
CA VAL A 188 0.86 11.34 -11.07
C VAL A 188 0.88 10.17 -12.05
N ALA A 189 2.00 9.93 -12.75
CA ALA A 189 2.12 8.83 -13.70
C ALA A 189 2.06 7.47 -12.97
N LEU A 190 2.76 7.34 -11.84
CA LEU A 190 2.65 6.18 -10.98
C LEU A 190 1.22 5.98 -10.47
N PHE A 191 0.56 7.05 -10.02
CA PHE A 191 -0.81 6.96 -9.52
C PHE A 191 -1.79 6.39 -10.56
N ILE A 192 -1.70 6.88 -11.81
CA ILE A 192 -2.53 6.38 -12.92
C ILE A 192 -2.26 4.90 -13.20
N ARG A 193 -1.00 4.44 -13.10
CA ARG A 193 -0.70 3.01 -13.27
C ARG A 193 -1.30 2.14 -12.16
N LEU A 194 -1.33 2.65 -10.93
CA LEU A 194 -1.87 1.91 -9.78
C LEU A 194 -3.41 1.91 -9.75
N PHE A 195 -4.04 3.05 -10.03
CA PHE A 195 -5.48 3.29 -9.83
C PHE A 195 -6.26 3.63 -11.08
N GLY A 196 -5.61 3.83 -12.22
CA GLY A 196 -6.30 4.01 -13.48
C GLY A 196 -6.97 2.72 -13.91
N ASN A 197 -8.23 2.82 -14.32
CA ASN A 197 -8.81 1.91 -15.27
C ASN A 197 -8.89 2.69 -16.59
N ALA A 198 -8.18 2.22 -17.62
CA ALA A 198 -8.57 2.59 -18.97
C ALA A 198 -10.05 2.24 -19.10
N GLY A 199 -10.90 3.21 -19.46
CA GLY A 199 -12.28 2.89 -19.81
C GLY A 199 -12.27 1.81 -20.88
N GLU A 200 -13.30 0.97 -20.94
CA GLU A 200 -13.53 -0.04 -21.99
C GLU A 200 -13.69 0.55 -23.41
N GLY A 201 -13.03 1.67 -23.73
CA GLY A 201 -13.12 2.37 -25.00
C GLY A 201 -11.87 2.29 -25.88
N ASP A 202 -10.80 1.61 -25.47
CA ASP A 202 -9.63 1.45 -26.34
C ASP A 202 -8.86 0.17 -26.01
N ARG A 203 -9.33 -0.96 -26.56
CA ARG A 203 -8.42 -2.02 -27.00
C ARG A 203 -8.47 -1.99 -28.54
N PRO A 204 -7.31 -1.99 -29.22
CA PRO A 204 -7.28 -2.12 -30.67
C PRO A 204 -7.90 -3.44 -31.15
#